data_AF-A0A4R5V4N4-F1
#
_entry.id   AF-A0A4R5V4N4-F1
#
_cell.length_a   1.000
_cell.length_b   1.000
_cell.length_c   1.000
_cell.angle_alpha   90.00
_cell.angle_beta   90.00
_cell.angle_gamma   90.00
#
_symmetry.space_group_name_H-M   'P 1'
#
loop_
_entity.id
_entity.type
_entity.pdbx_description
1 polymer ?
#
loop_
_entity_poly.entity_id
_entity_poly.type
_entity_poly.pdbx_seq_one_letter_code
_entity_poly.pdbx_strand_id
1 'polypeptide(L)'
;MNKTSLIFISFLLLTVFRSFAQTGETNPPLYPEYNLIQPKESINYKSAERSYYEDEIELRRVNDSLAIYLEGQKKLSFVALNITAFEEFAGFEKDIDSFLEFIAKLDLDFSKNSYQIRFSPGTKQIRVIERNEIRFKNFDGEVLPTFRHEVIFTYQPEMLEVNLYVGEIDELLVLKDAGFSEVIKKEMVEKEWFKKYEKRTFNKDIKIDETGKLGIVTYGNFEANGATIDFDISMGATLLGDQFPFREEVSLVFKTNKFNKWTQFKHGAFIGAEFYQFFSRNQENKVQLENSSFINVGWLFGVKDTPVSIFYGRYVGDDTGSFFEFNKNKFGLDVLVKSSFRIKYEVFVGSNDSDWINSIGITFPLIPGR
;
A
#
# COMPACT_ATOMS: atom_id res chain seq x y z
N MET A 1 28.88 -32.79 -32.14
CA MET A 1 28.65 -31.44 -31.57
C MET A 1 27.84 -30.65 -32.57
N ASN A 2 26.52 -30.58 -32.36
CA ASN A 2 25.57 -30.24 -33.40
C ASN A 2 25.27 -28.75 -33.44
N LYS A 3 25.34 -28.20 -34.66
CA LYS A 3 25.16 -26.79 -35.05
C LYS A 3 23.81 -26.17 -34.67
N THR A 4 22.90 -26.93 -34.09
CA THR A 4 21.55 -26.50 -33.70
C THR A 4 21.54 -25.62 -32.43
N SER A 5 22.53 -25.76 -31.54
CA SER A 5 22.61 -24.94 -30.31
C SER A 5 23.13 -23.52 -30.51
N LEU A 6 23.84 -23.22 -31.62
CA LEU A 6 24.34 -21.87 -31.88
C LEU A 6 23.26 -20.94 -32.46
N ILE A 7 22.38 -21.49 -33.32
CA ILE A 7 21.32 -20.72 -33.99
C ILE A 7 20.24 -20.27 -33.00
N PHE A 8 19.95 -21.06 -31.97
CA PHE A 8 18.96 -20.71 -30.94
C PHE A 8 19.45 -19.58 -30.01
N ILE A 9 20.75 -19.52 -29.73
CA ILE A 9 21.37 -18.44 -28.92
C ILE A 9 21.48 -17.15 -29.74
N SER A 10 21.72 -17.24 -31.05
CA SER A 10 21.70 -16.08 -31.96
C SER A 10 20.30 -15.49 -32.15
N PHE A 11 19.24 -16.32 -32.12
CA PHE A 11 17.85 -15.86 -32.20
C PHE A 11 17.39 -15.14 -30.92
N LEU A 12 17.88 -15.58 -29.74
CA LEU A 12 17.56 -14.95 -28.46
C LEU A 12 18.26 -13.58 -28.24
N LEU A 13 19.39 -13.34 -28.93
CA LEU A 13 20.16 -12.09 -28.85
C LEU A 13 19.69 -11.02 -29.85
N LEU A 14 18.98 -11.40 -30.91
CA LEU A 14 18.44 -10.48 -31.93
C LEU A 14 17.05 -9.93 -31.60
N THR A 15 16.36 -10.46 -30.57
CA THR A 15 15.06 -9.94 -30.11
C THR A 15 15.17 -8.91 -28.97
N VAL A 16 16.37 -8.59 -28.50
CA VAL A 16 16.58 -7.58 -27.44
C VAL A 16 17.02 -6.22 -27.98
N PHE A 17 17.39 -6.12 -29.27
CA PHE A 17 17.79 -4.83 -29.86
C PHE A 17 17.01 -4.51 -31.14
N ARG A 18 16.20 -3.45 -31.00
CA ARG A 18 15.58 -2.61 -32.03
C ARG A 18 14.30 -3.14 -32.67
N SER A 19 13.19 -2.50 -32.30
CA SER A 19 12.57 -1.48 -33.16
C SER A 19 11.56 -0.69 -32.33
N PHE A 20 11.85 0.59 -32.03
CA PHE A 20 11.37 1.81 -32.73
C PHE A 20 9.97 2.22 -32.20
N ALA A 21 9.64 3.49 -31.92
CA ALA A 21 10.20 4.74 -32.38
C ALA A 21 9.90 5.91 -31.41
N GLN A 22 10.83 6.88 -31.44
CA GLN A 22 10.67 8.31 -31.21
C GLN A 22 9.26 8.84 -30.89
N THR A 23 9.13 9.40 -29.70
CA THR A 23 8.61 10.76 -29.55
C THR A 23 9.63 11.53 -28.74
N GLY A 24 10.12 12.63 -29.30
CA GLY A 24 11.17 13.43 -28.69
C GLY A 24 10.70 13.98 -27.34
N GLU A 25 11.40 13.59 -26.28
CA GLU A 25 11.48 14.43 -25.09
C GLU A 25 12.36 15.63 -25.48
N THR A 26 11.72 16.62 -26.09
CA THR A 26 12.11 18.00 -25.82
C THR A 26 12.17 18.11 -24.31
N ASN A 27 13.33 18.46 -23.75
CA ASN A 27 13.40 19.03 -22.41
C ASN A 27 12.18 19.94 -22.25
N PRO A 28 11.36 19.80 -21.20
CA PRO A 28 10.28 20.74 -20.99
C PRO A 28 10.90 22.14 -21.07
N PRO A 29 10.26 23.09 -21.78
CA PRO A 29 10.73 24.46 -21.75
C PRO A 29 10.93 24.82 -20.28
N LEU A 30 12.11 25.33 -19.94
CA LEU A 30 12.37 25.94 -18.65
C LEU A 30 11.26 26.97 -18.45
N TYR A 31 10.24 26.58 -17.66
CA TYR A 31 9.22 27.49 -17.20
C TYR A 31 9.96 28.65 -16.52
N PRO A 32 9.58 29.91 -16.73
CA PRO A 32 10.16 31.00 -15.98
C PRO A 32 9.82 30.81 -14.50
N GLU A 33 10.73 30.17 -13.76
CA GLU A 33 10.74 30.20 -12.30
C GLU A 33 11.04 31.64 -11.90
N TYR A 34 10.00 32.38 -11.50
CA TYR A 34 10.17 33.63 -10.78
C TYR A 34 10.64 33.32 -9.36
N ASN A 35 11.91 32.92 -9.22
CA ASN A 35 12.55 32.71 -7.94
C ASN A 35 13.12 34.03 -7.43
N LEU A 36 12.40 34.70 -6.54
CA LEU A 36 13.06 35.59 -5.59
C LEU A 36 13.63 34.72 -4.46
N ILE A 37 14.90 34.36 -4.63
CA ILE A 37 15.84 33.72 -3.67
C ILE A 37 15.73 32.18 -3.58
N GLN A 38 16.82 31.51 -3.95
CA GLN A 38 17.06 30.07 -3.69
C GLN A 38 17.80 29.87 -2.37
N PRO A 39 17.49 28.78 -1.65
CA PRO A 39 18.54 27.90 -1.16
C PRO A 39 18.38 26.50 -1.76
N LYS A 40 19.52 25.97 -2.22
CA LYS A 40 19.72 24.61 -2.72
C LYS A 40 19.43 23.60 -1.62
N GLU A 41 18.46 22.73 -1.84
CA GLU A 41 18.49 21.32 -1.47
C GLU A 41 17.50 20.57 -2.38
N SER A 42 17.99 19.63 -3.18
CA SER A 42 17.15 18.83 -4.07
C SER A 42 16.61 17.63 -3.29
N ILE A 43 15.47 17.84 -2.63
CA ILE A 43 14.67 16.76 -2.03
C ILE A 43 13.74 16.21 -3.12
N ASN A 44 13.69 14.88 -3.24
CA ASN A 44 12.99 14.20 -4.32
C ASN A 44 11.50 14.06 -3.98
N TYR A 45 10.67 14.98 -4.48
CA TYR A 45 9.22 14.98 -4.26
C TYR A 45 8.54 13.99 -5.23
N LYS A 46 7.81 13.00 -4.69
CA LYS A 46 6.86 12.22 -5.51
C LYS A 46 5.56 13.02 -5.62
N SER A 47 5.14 13.26 -6.87
CA SER A 47 3.95 14.02 -7.28
C SER A 47 2.70 13.75 -6.42
N ALA A 48 2.07 14.84 -5.97
CA ALA A 48 0.80 14.89 -5.23
C ALA A 48 -0.45 14.71 -6.12
N GLU A 49 -0.28 14.46 -7.42
CA GLU A 49 -1.37 14.41 -8.42
C GLU A 49 -2.43 13.32 -8.16
N ARG A 50 -2.18 12.34 -7.28
CA ARG A 50 -3.10 11.20 -7.05
C ARG A 50 -4.09 11.34 -5.87
N SER A 51 -4.28 12.54 -5.32
CA SER A 51 -4.94 12.73 -4.02
C SER A 51 -6.47 12.98 -4.06
N TYR A 52 -7.13 12.72 -5.20
CA TYR A 52 -8.44 13.33 -5.54
C TYR A 52 -9.56 12.39 -6.01
N TYR A 53 -9.36 11.07 -6.00
CA TYR A 53 -10.40 10.08 -6.27
C TYR A 53 -10.62 9.24 -5.01
N GLU A 54 -11.83 9.25 -4.45
CA GLU A 54 -12.18 8.52 -3.22
C GLU A 54 -11.76 7.04 -3.28
N ASP A 55 -11.92 6.41 -4.45
CA ASP A 55 -11.59 5.00 -4.70
C ASP A 55 -10.09 4.73 -4.95
N GLU A 56 -9.28 5.76 -5.20
CA GLU A 56 -7.85 5.64 -5.52
C GLU A 56 -6.92 6.19 -4.42
N ILE A 57 -7.48 6.64 -3.29
CA ILE A 57 -6.69 7.08 -2.12
C ILE A 57 -6.05 5.85 -1.47
N GLU A 58 -4.83 5.52 -1.90
CA GLU A 58 -3.93 4.71 -1.11
C GLU A 58 -3.47 5.52 0.11
N LEU A 59 -3.85 5.08 1.31
CA LEU A 59 -3.37 5.64 2.59
C LEU A 59 -1.84 5.48 2.67
N ARG A 60 -1.09 6.52 2.27
CA ARG A 60 0.37 6.52 2.34
C ARG A 60 0.83 6.86 3.76
N ARG A 61 1.58 5.90 4.34
CA ARG A 61 2.08 5.79 5.72
C ARG A 61 2.83 6.95 6.39
N VAL A 62 2.95 8.15 5.80
CA VAL A 62 3.97 9.12 6.25
C VAL A 62 3.43 10.48 6.69
N ASN A 63 2.22 10.89 6.26
CA ASN A 63 1.66 12.19 6.63
C ASN A 63 0.27 12.02 7.24
N ASP A 64 0.00 12.71 8.36
CA ASP A 64 -1.35 12.79 8.88
C ASP A 64 -2.17 13.75 8.02
N SER A 65 -3.34 13.32 7.57
CA SER A 65 -4.18 14.09 6.67
C SER A 65 -5.62 14.21 7.17
N LEU A 66 -6.15 15.43 7.08
CA LEU A 66 -7.57 15.74 7.28
C LEU A 66 -8.13 16.30 5.98
N ALA A 67 -8.93 15.53 5.26
CA ALA A 67 -9.61 16.02 4.06
C ALA A 67 -11.03 16.48 4.39
N ILE A 68 -11.48 17.54 3.72
CA ILE A 68 -12.82 18.10 3.85
C ILE A 68 -13.49 18.08 2.48
N TYR A 69 -14.64 17.41 2.43
CA TYR A 69 -15.46 17.27 1.25
C TYR A 69 -16.73 18.09 1.42
N LEU A 70 -17.03 18.94 0.45
CA LEU A 70 -18.32 19.62 0.31
C LEU A 70 -19.04 18.99 -0.88
N GLU A 71 -20.25 18.46 -0.65
CA GLU A 71 -21.06 17.83 -1.70
C GLU A 71 -20.30 16.77 -2.52
N GLY A 72 -19.48 15.96 -1.84
CA GLY A 72 -18.65 14.93 -2.44
C GLY A 72 -17.38 15.43 -3.15
N GLN A 73 -17.12 16.74 -3.19
CA GLN A 73 -15.91 17.32 -3.77
C GLN A 73 -14.91 17.68 -2.67
N LYS A 74 -13.67 17.21 -2.79
CA LYS A 74 -12.59 17.60 -1.88
C LYS A 74 -12.29 19.07 -2.10
N LYS A 75 -12.56 19.91 -1.10
CA LYS A 75 -12.35 21.36 -1.15
C LYS A 75 -11.18 21.83 -0.32
N LEU A 76 -10.86 21.09 0.74
CA LEU A 76 -9.80 21.44 1.66
C LEU A 76 -9.08 20.17 2.14
N SER A 77 -7.78 20.28 2.36
CA SER A 77 -6.96 19.21 2.92
C SER A 77 -5.90 19.80 3.82
N PHE A 78 -5.84 19.35 5.05
CA PHE A 78 -4.74 19.64 5.93
C PHE A 78 -3.77 18.46 5.91
N VAL A 79 -2.49 18.75 5.77
CA VAL A 79 -1.42 17.76 5.81
C VAL A 79 -0.47 18.19 6.91
N ALA A 80 -0.41 17.43 8.00
CA ALA A 80 0.45 17.70 9.13
C ALA A 80 1.47 16.57 9.30
N LEU A 81 2.73 16.94 9.44
CA LEU A 81 3.79 16.02 9.87
C LEU A 81 3.93 15.97 11.39
N ASN A 82 3.34 16.94 12.09
CA ASN A 82 3.26 17.01 13.54
C ASN A 82 1.86 17.47 13.98
N ILE A 83 1.11 16.60 14.64
CA ILE A 83 -0.25 16.94 15.07
C ILE A 83 -0.29 18.01 16.16
N THR A 84 0.76 18.14 16.97
CA THR A 84 0.79 19.15 18.04
C THR A 84 0.80 20.55 17.43
N ALA A 85 1.49 20.73 16.29
CA ALA A 85 1.42 21.96 15.51
C ALA A 85 0.03 22.19 14.91
N PHE A 86 -0.72 21.11 14.62
CA PHE A 86 -2.11 21.20 14.20
C PHE A 86 -3.04 21.65 15.34
N GLU A 87 -2.84 21.17 16.57
CA GLU A 87 -3.61 21.59 17.75
C GLU A 87 -3.50 23.09 17.99
N GLU A 88 -2.29 23.63 17.85
CA GLU A 88 -1.98 25.04 18.05
C GLU A 88 -2.25 25.90 16.81
N PHE A 89 -2.67 25.31 15.69
CA PHE A 89 -2.86 26.02 14.44
C PHE A 89 -3.99 27.05 14.55
N ALA A 90 -3.66 28.33 14.41
CA ALA A 90 -4.63 29.41 14.57
C ALA A 90 -5.76 29.40 13.52
N GLY A 91 -5.52 28.80 12.36
CA GLY A 91 -6.42 28.82 11.20
C GLY A 91 -5.76 29.49 9.99
N PHE A 92 -6.14 29.07 8.79
CA PHE A 92 -5.61 29.61 7.53
C PHE A 92 -6.35 30.86 7.07
N GLU A 93 -7.56 31.08 7.59
CA GLU A 93 -8.50 32.11 7.19
C GLU A 93 -7.90 33.52 7.35
N LYS A 94 -7.07 33.73 8.37
CA LYS A 94 -6.39 35.01 8.62
C LYS A 94 -5.36 35.39 7.54
N ASP A 95 -4.86 34.42 6.79
CA ASP A 95 -3.78 34.62 5.82
C ASP A 95 -4.30 34.77 4.38
N ILE A 96 -5.61 34.58 4.16
CA ILE A 96 -6.25 34.69 2.85
C ILE A 96 -6.16 36.11 2.29
N ASP A 97 -6.39 37.15 3.11
CA ASP A 97 -6.33 38.54 2.62
C ASP A 97 -4.92 38.91 2.14
N SER A 98 -3.91 38.56 2.95
CA SER A 98 -2.50 38.73 2.59
C SER A 98 -2.17 37.97 1.30
N PHE A 99 -2.65 36.74 1.17
CA PHE A 99 -2.48 35.95 -0.05
C PHE A 99 -3.08 36.64 -1.28
N LEU A 100 -4.33 37.12 -1.19
CA LEU A 100 -5.02 37.84 -2.26
C LEU A 100 -4.27 39.13 -2.67
N GLU A 101 -3.71 39.86 -1.71
CA GLU A 101 -2.86 41.02 -1.99
C GLU A 101 -1.57 40.67 -2.73
N PHE A 102 -0.98 39.50 -2.46
CA PHE A 102 0.25 39.04 -3.12
C PHE A 102 -0.02 38.58 -4.56
N ILE A 103 -1.04 37.77 -4.79
CA ILE A 103 -1.39 37.29 -6.13
C ILE A 103 -1.90 38.40 -7.05
N ALA A 104 -2.57 39.43 -6.50
CA ALA A 104 -2.95 40.61 -7.28
C ALA A 104 -1.73 41.33 -7.90
N LYS A 105 -0.52 41.17 -7.34
CA LYS A 105 0.73 41.74 -7.85
C LYS A 105 1.41 40.88 -8.93
N LEU A 106 0.97 39.62 -9.10
CA LEU A 106 1.58 38.67 -10.02
C LEU A 106 0.99 38.70 -11.44
N ASP A 107 -0.09 39.48 -11.67
CA ASP A 107 -0.75 39.65 -12.97
C ASP A 107 -1.12 38.31 -13.66
N LEU A 108 -1.65 37.36 -12.87
CA LEU A 108 -2.05 36.04 -13.35
C LEU A 108 -3.42 36.07 -14.03
N ASP A 109 -3.56 35.40 -15.18
CA ASP A 109 -4.83 35.28 -15.90
C ASP A 109 -5.64 34.05 -15.42
N PHE A 110 -6.32 34.20 -14.28
CA PHE A 110 -7.17 33.16 -13.69
C PHE A 110 -8.38 32.77 -14.56
N SER A 111 -8.74 33.58 -15.55
CA SER A 111 -9.87 33.31 -16.43
C SER A 111 -9.53 32.28 -17.51
N LYS A 112 -8.26 32.22 -17.94
CA LYS A 112 -7.80 31.35 -19.02
C LYS A 112 -6.92 30.20 -18.55
N ASN A 113 -6.19 30.40 -17.47
CA ASN A 113 -5.19 29.46 -17.00
C ASN A 113 -5.56 28.89 -15.64
N SER A 114 -5.05 27.69 -15.38
CA SER A 114 -5.19 26.98 -14.12
C SER A 114 -3.86 27.01 -13.39
N TYR A 115 -3.90 27.16 -12.07
CA TYR A 115 -2.69 27.42 -11.30
C TYR A 115 -2.64 26.58 -10.02
N GLN A 116 -1.45 26.06 -9.71
CA GLN A 116 -1.06 25.68 -8.37
C GLN A 116 -0.28 26.85 -7.78
N ILE A 117 -0.76 27.40 -6.68
CA ILE A 117 -0.14 28.53 -6.01
C ILE A 117 0.24 28.10 -4.60
N ARG A 118 1.53 28.09 -4.31
CA ARG A 118 2.05 27.80 -2.99
C ARG A 118 2.49 29.09 -2.32
N PHE A 119 1.88 29.41 -1.19
CA PHE A 119 2.16 30.60 -0.41
C PHE A 119 2.64 30.22 0.99
N SER A 120 3.70 30.86 1.46
CA SER A 120 4.23 30.66 2.81
C SER A 120 4.01 31.93 3.62
N PRO A 121 2.97 32.00 4.48
CA PRO A 121 2.64 33.24 5.21
C PRO A 121 3.79 33.78 6.07
N GLY A 122 4.57 32.87 6.69
CA GLY A 122 5.69 33.25 7.55
C GLY A 122 6.87 33.90 6.80
N THR A 123 7.16 33.47 5.57
CA THR A 123 8.26 34.01 4.75
C THR A 123 7.78 34.96 3.66
N LYS A 124 6.46 35.05 3.44
CA LYS A 124 5.81 35.74 2.33
C LYS A 124 6.32 35.30 0.96
N GLN A 125 6.80 34.06 0.86
CA GLN A 125 7.22 33.47 -0.41
C GLN A 125 6.01 32.94 -1.16
N ILE A 126 6.00 33.14 -2.48
CA ILE A 126 4.98 32.62 -3.38
C ILE A 126 5.63 31.89 -4.55
N ARG A 127 5.11 30.71 -4.87
CA ARG A 127 5.48 29.94 -6.05
C ARG A 127 4.22 29.62 -6.83
N VAL A 128 4.29 29.79 -8.15
CA VAL A 128 3.15 29.58 -9.05
C VAL A 128 3.58 28.61 -10.14
N ILE A 129 2.74 27.61 -10.38
CA ILE A 129 2.94 26.60 -11.42
C ILE A 129 1.62 26.52 -12.20
N GLU A 130 1.68 26.56 -13.52
CA GLU A 130 0.51 26.33 -14.38
C GLU A 130 0.11 24.86 -14.35
N ARG A 131 -1.20 24.60 -14.31
CA ARG A 131 -1.78 23.25 -14.31
C ARG A 131 -2.57 23.01 -15.59
N ASN A 132 -2.71 21.73 -15.93
CA ASN A 132 -3.53 21.27 -17.04
C ASN A 132 -4.85 20.62 -16.58
N GLU A 133 -5.11 20.54 -15.28
CA GLU A 133 -6.25 19.83 -14.72
C GLU A 133 -7.37 20.80 -14.36
N ILE A 134 -8.54 20.61 -14.97
CA ILE A 134 -9.78 21.30 -14.60
C ILE A 134 -10.89 20.27 -14.47
N ARG A 135 -11.65 20.33 -13.39
CA ARG A 135 -12.87 19.54 -13.18
C ARG A 135 -14.07 20.46 -13.08
N PHE A 136 -15.20 19.97 -13.57
CA PHE A 136 -16.46 20.68 -13.59
C PHE A 136 -17.55 19.85 -12.92
N LYS A 137 -18.55 20.52 -12.35
CA LYS A 137 -19.80 19.91 -11.88
C LYS A 137 -20.97 20.67 -12.51
N ASN A 138 -22.04 19.94 -12.81
CA ASN A 138 -23.28 20.54 -13.26
C ASN A 138 -24.08 21.00 -12.03
N PHE A 139 -24.41 22.28 -11.97
CA PHE A 139 -25.26 22.90 -10.97
C PHE A 139 -26.42 23.59 -11.68
N ASP A 140 -27.65 23.14 -11.43
CA ASP A 140 -28.87 23.72 -11.98
C ASP A 140 -28.87 23.96 -13.50
N GLY A 141 -28.16 23.12 -14.26
CA GLY A 141 -28.04 23.20 -15.72
C GLY A 141 -26.82 23.97 -16.23
N GLU A 142 -26.02 24.55 -15.35
CA GLU A 142 -24.77 25.24 -15.67
C GLU A 142 -23.55 24.39 -15.27
N VAL A 143 -22.53 24.38 -16.14
CA VAL A 143 -21.29 23.62 -15.92
C VAL A 143 -20.26 24.56 -15.29
N LEU A 144 -20.06 24.44 -13.98
CA LEU A 144 -19.15 25.29 -13.21
C LEU A 144 -17.87 24.53 -12.85
N PRO A 145 -16.68 25.17 -12.91
CA PRO A 145 -15.45 24.55 -12.45
C PRO A 145 -15.55 24.29 -10.94
N THR A 146 -15.28 23.07 -10.51
CA THR A 146 -15.19 22.72 -9.08
C THR A 146 -13.77 22.59 -8.59
N PHE A 147 -12.83 22.35 -9.51
CA PHE A 147 -11.40 22.33 -9.27
C PHE A 147 -10.67 22.83 -10.51
N ARG A 148 -10.14 24.05 -10.44
CA ARG A 148 -9.30 24.69 -11.45
C ARG A 148 -7.97 25.13 -10.84
N HIS A 149 -8.01 25.63 -9.61
CA HIS A 149 -6.83 26.09 -8.89
C HIS A 149 -6.58 25.24 -7.65
N GLU A 150 -5.31 25.03 -7.33
CA GLU A 150 -4.87 24.52 -6.04
C GLU A 150 -4.09 25.62 -5.33
N VAL A 151 -4.56 26.03 -4.15
CA VAL A 151 -3.87 27.01 -3.31
C VAL A 151 -3.34 26.30 -2.07
N ILE A 152 -2.03 26.36 -1.87
CA ILE A 152 -1.33 25.66 -0.79
C ILE A 152 -0.73 26.70 0.15
N PHE A 153 -1.25 26.77 1.37
CA PHE A 153 -0.62 27.52 2.44
C PHE A 153 0.39 26.62 3.16
N THR A 154 1.65 27.04 3.23
CA THR A 154 2.73 26.31 3.92
C THR A 154 3.12 27.03 5.20
N TYR A 155 2.82 26.43 6.36
CA TYR A 155 3.11 26.94 7.68
C TYR A 155 4.29 26.17 8.27
N GLN A 156 5.48 26.77 8.15
CA GLN A 156 6.79 26.11 8.29
C GLN A 156 6.98 25.00 7.22
N PRO A 157 8.05 25.05 6.40
CA PRO A 157 8.28 24.00 5.41
C PRO A 157 8.20 22.64 6.07
N GLU A 158 7.29 21.78 5.58
CA GLU A 158 7.21 20.38 5.98
C GLU A 158 6.72 20.14 7.43
N MET A 159 5.94 21.05 8.02
CA MET A 159 5.23 20.75 9.29
C MET A 159 3.71 20.80 9.17
N LEU A 160 3.18 21.79 8.44
CA LEU A 160 1.74 21.93 8.20
C LEU A 160 1.47 22.59 6.84
N GLU A 161 0.71 21.89 6.00
CA GLU A 161 0.19 22.42 4.74
C GLU A 161 -1.35 22.42 4.74
N VAL A 162 -1.92 23.47 4.18
CA VAL A 162 -3.36 23.60 3.95
C VAL A 162 -3.58 23.76 2.45
N ASN A 163 -4.12 22.73 1.82
CA ASN A 163 -4.40 22.70 0.40
C ASN A 163 -5.88 22.99 0.18
N LEU A 164 -6.17 24.02 -0.61
CA LEU A 164 -7.50 24.47 -0.99
C LEU A 164 -7.68 24.20 -2.48
N TYR A 165 -8.82 23.60 -2.82
CA TYR A 165 -9.15 23.17 -4.18
C TYR A 165 -10.37 23.94 -4.63
N VAL A 166 -10.13 24.94 -5.48
CA VAL A 166 -11.15 25.92 -5.83
C VAL A 166 -11.40 25.95 -7.33
N GLY A 167 -12.65 26.20 -7.71
CA GLY A 167 -13.03 26.45 -9.10
C GLY A 167 -12.60 27.84 -9.57
N GLU A 168 -12.75 28.82 -8.69
CA GLU A 168 -12.41 30.21 -8.90
C GLU A 168 -11.66 30.74 -7.68
N ILE A 169 -10.72 31.68 -7.85
CA ILE A 169 -9.86 32.15 -6.75
C ILE A 169 -10.65 32.91 -5.67
N ASP A 170 -11.75 33.56 -6.04
CA ASP A 170 -12.65 34.25 -5.12
C ASP A 170 -13.43 33.28 -4.20
N GLU A 171 -13.55 32.00 -4.55
CA GLU A 171 -14.07 30.94 -3.66
C GLU A 171 -13.30 30.90 -2.33
N LEU A 172 -12.04 31.34 -2.30
CA LEU A 172 -11.25 31.47 -1.07
C LEU A 172 -11.89 32.41 -0.05
N LEU A 173 -12.58 33.47 -0.48
CA LEU A 173 -13.31 34.38 0.42
C LEU A 173 -14.49 33.66 1.07
N VAL A 174 -15.18 32.80 0.31
CA VAL A 174 -16.25 31.96 0.87
C VAL A 174 -15.68 30.96 1.88
N LEU A 175 -14.56 30.33 1.56
CA LEU A 175 -13.88 29.40 2.47
C LEU A 175 -13.35 30.09 3.73
N LYS A 176 -12.92 31.36 3.61
CA LYS A 176 -12.54 32.22 4.74
C LYS A 176 -13.71 32.42 5.70
N ASP A 177 -14.87 32.82 5.15
CA ASP A 177 -16.05 33.17 5.95
C ASP A 177 -16.75 31.94 6.54
N ALA A 178 -16.55 30.76 5.95
CA ALA A 178 -17.09 29.49 6.44
C ALA A 178 -16.50 29.04 7.80
N GLY A 179 -15.34 29.57 8.21
CA GLY A 179 -14.76 29.31 9.54
C GLY A 179 -14.37 27.86 9.78
N PHE A 180 -13.88 27.15 8.76
CA PHE A 180 -13.56 25.72 8.84
C PHE A 180 -12.60 25.38 9.97
N SER A 181 -11.59 26.22 10.23
CA SER A 181 -10.63 25.98 11.31
C SER A 181 -11.29 25.93 12.69
N GLU A 182 -12.34 26.73 12.93
CA GLU A 182 -13.08 26.69 14.20
C GLU A 182 -13.94 25.42 14.31
N VAL A 183 -14.63 25.06 13.22
CA VAL A 183 -15.44 23.83 13.17
C VAL A 183 -14.55 22.60 13.44
N ILE A 184 -13.38 22.54 12.79
CA ILE A 184 -12.41 21.46 13.00
C ILE A 184 -11.94 21.42 14.45
N LYS A 185 -11.58 22.56 15.05
CA LYS A 185 -11.15 22.64 16.45
C LYS A 185 -12.23 22.19 17.42
N LYS A 186 -13.48 22.62 17.21
CA LYS A 186 -14.61 22.20 18.04
C LYS A 186 -14.80 20.68 17.99
N GLU A 187 -14.81 20.11 16.78
CA GLU A 187 -14.90 18.67 16.57
C GLU A 187 -13.72 17.90 17.17
N MET A 188 -12.51 18.46 17.10
CA MET A 188 -11.29 17.92 17.72
C MET A 188 -11.41 17.78 19.23
N VAL A 189 -11.90 18.84 19.89
CA VAL A 189 -12.08 18.88 21.34
C VAL A 189 -13.20 17.93 21.76
N GLU A 190 -14.37 18.00 21.12
CA GLU A 190 -15.54 17.18 21.47
C GLU A 190 -15.27 15.67 21.35
N LYS A 191 -14.49 15.26 20.35
CA LYS A 191 -14.20 13.84 20.08
C LYS A 191 -12.87 13.36 20.67
N GLU A 192 -12.18 14.22 21.41
CA GLU A 192 -10.88 13.99 22.05
C GLU A 192 -9.82 13.48 21.06
N TRP A 193 -9.71 14.10 19.88
CA TRP A 193 -8.82 13.59 18.82
C TRP A 193 -7.37 13.53 19.27
N PHE A 194 -6.84 14.56 19.93
CA PHE A 194 -5.45 14.60 20.41
C PHE A 194 -5.17 13.61 21.54
N LYS A 195 -6.10 13.41 22.48
CA LYS A 195 -5.95 12.39 23.55
C LYS A 195 -5.95 10.97 23.00
N LYS A 196 -6.75 10.70 21.94
CA LYS A 196 -6.78 9.39 21.25
C LYS A 196 -5.63 9.21 20.26
N TYR A 197 -5.01 10.30 19.83
CA TYR A 197 -3.96 10.32 18.82
C TYR A 197 -2.62 9.77 19.30
N GLU A 198 -2.32 9.83 20.60
CA GLU A 198 -1.06 9.32 21.18
C GLU A 198 -0.75 7.85 20.83
N LYS A 199 -1.71 7.12 20.23
CA LYS A 199 -1.62 5.71 19.83
C LYS A 199 -1.91 5.42 18.35
N ARG A 200 -2.30 6.37 17.48
CA ARG A 200 -2.78 6.08 16.09
C ARG A 200 -2.50 7.22 15.10
N THR A 201 -2.13 6.86 13.86
CA THR A 201 -2.11 7.71 12.65
C THR A 201 -3.43 8.49 12.49
N PHE A 202 -3.33 9.79 12.20
CA PHE A 202 -4.46 10.70 12.01
C PHE A 202 -4.81 10.82 10.53
N ASN A 203 -5.58 9.85 10.06
CA ASN A 203 -6.23 9.89 8.75
C ASN A 203 -7.75 9.99 8.96
N LYS A 204 -8.33 11.14 8.61
CA LYS A 204 -9.76 11.42 8.79
C LYS A 204 -10.31 12.24 7.63
N ASP A 205 -11.58 12.00 7.32
CA ASP A 205 -12.35 12.83 6.39
C ASP A 205 -13.54 13.46 7.10
N ILE A 206 -13.74 14.76 6.87
CA ILE A 206 -14.96 15.48 7.20
C ILE A 206 -15.74 15.61 5.90
N LYS A 207 -16.96 15.08 5.86
CA LYS A 207 -17.88 15.20 4.74
C LYS A 207 -19.02 16.13 5.17
N ILE A 208 -19.30 17.15 4.38
CA ILE A 208 -20.44 18.04 4.56
C ILE A 208 -21.37 17.79 3.38
N ASP A 209 -22.58 17.31 3.68
CA ASP A 209 -23.60 17.06 2.67
C ASP A 209 -24.30 18.37 2.24
N GLU A 210 -25.16 18.27 1.22
CA GLU A 210 -25.92 19.40 0.65
C GLU A 210 -26.86 20.06 1.68
N THR A 211 -27.17 19.38 2.79
CA THR A 211 -27.98 19.93 3.89
C THR A 211 -27.14 20.65 4.94
N GLY A 212 -25.82 20.72 4.74
CA GLY A 212 -24.85 21.27 5.69
C GLY A 212 -24.55 20.32 6.86
N LYS A 213 -25.00 19.06 6.81
CA LYS A 213 -24.79 18.12 7.90
C LYS A 213 -23.38 17.55 7.81
N LEU A 214 -22.69 17.59 8.95
CA LEU A 214 -21.35 17.08 9.14
C LEU A 214 -21.36 15.56 9.39
N GLY A 215 -20.69 14.82 8.52
CA GLY A 215 -20.32 13.42 8.70
C GLY A 215 -18.81 13.29 8.84
N ILE A 216 -18.34 12.52 9.81
CA ILE A 216 -16.88 12.31 10.02
C ILE A 216 -16.56 10.84 9.83
N VAL A 217 -15.70 10.57 8.84
CA VAL A 217 -15.17 9.24 8.56
C VAL A 217 -13.77 9.17 9.15
N THR A 218 -13.58 8.22 10.07
CA THR A 218 -12.24 7.95 10.62
C THR A 218 -11.74 6.64 10.02
N TYR A 219 -10.58 6.66 9.38
CA TYR A 219 -10.00 5.48 8.71
C TYR A 219 -9.41 4.45 9.67
N GLY A 220 -9.80 4.49 10.95
CA GLY A 220 -9.36 3.55 11.98
C GLY A 220 -9.62 2.08 11.61
N ASN A 221 -10.52 1.80 10.66
CA ASN A 221 -10.86 0.45 10.22
C ASN A 221 -9.93 -0.14 9.14
N PHE A 222 -9.23 0.68 8.34
CA PHE A 222 -8.34 0.16 7.28
C PHE A 222 -6.95 -0.23 7.78
N GLU A 223 -6.46 0.40 8.85
CA GLU A 223 -5.15 0.06 9.43
C GLU A 223 -5.23 -0.88 10.65
N ALA A 224 -6.36 -0.95 11.36
CA ALA A 224 -6.44 -1.72 12.61
C ALA A 224 -7.05 -3.14 12.48
N ASN A 225 -7.84 -3.43 11.44
CA ASN A 225 -8.65 -4.67 11.37
C ASN A 225 -8.65 -5.36 10.00
N GLY A 226 -7.65 -5.11 9.15
CA GLY A 226 -7.54 -5.83 7.88
C GLY A 226 -7.12 -7.28 8.10
N ALA A 227 -8.09 -8.15 8.38
CA ALA A 227 -7.93 -9.57 8.07
C ALA A 227 -7.62 -9.64 6.56
N THR A 228 -6.39 -9.99 6.23
CA THR A 228 -5.92 -10.10 4.84
C THR A 228 -5.90 -11.56 4.45
N ILE A 229 -6.29 -11.85 3.21
CA ILE A 229 -6.19 -13.18 2.63
C ILE A 229 -5.06 -13.12 1.60
N ASP A 230 -3.96 -13.79 1.89
CA ASP A 230 -2.82 -13.94 0.99
C ASP A 230 -2.80 -15.36 0.40
N PHE A 231 -2.16 -15.52 -0.75
CA PHE A 231 -1.92 -16.81 -1.39
C PHE A 231 -0.44 -17.15 -1.35
N ASP A 232 -0.09 -18.34 -0.87
CA ASP A 232 1.28 -18.83 -0.80
C ASP A 232 1.44 -20.02 -1.75
N ILE A 233 2.39 -19.94 -2.67
CA ILE A 233 2.80 -21.08 -3.50
C ILE A 233 4.28 -21.31 -3.25
N SER A 234 4.67 -22.52 -2.89
CA SER A 234 6.06 -22.89 -2.72
C SER A 234 6.38 -24.24 -3.31
N MET A 235 7.64 -24.42 -3.70
CA MET A 235 8.16 -25.70 -4.19
C MET A 235 9.50 -26.00 -3.54
N GLY A 236 9.85 -27.28 -3.42
CA GLY A 236 11.05 -27.67 -2.70
C GLY A 236 11.30 -29.16 -2.71
N ALA A 237 12.20 -29.57 -1.82
CA ALA A 237 12.54 -30.97 -1.63
C ALA A 237 12.74 -31.26 -0.16
N THR A 238 12.43 -32.49 0.23
CA THR A 238 12.46 -32.94 1.62
C THR A 238 13.20 -34.26 1.70
N LEU A 239 14.04 -34.41 2.72
CA LEU A 239 14.57 -35.69 3.13
C LEU A 239 13.57 -36.34 4.09
N LEU A 240 13.08 -37.52 3.74
CA LEU A 240 12.03 -38.22 4.47
C LEU A 240 12.42 -39.70 4.59
N GLY A 241 12.99 -40.07 5.74
CA GLY A 241 13.72 -41.34 5.86
C GLY A 241 14.83 -41.43 4.80
N ASP A 242 14.80 -42.50 4.01
CA ASP A 242 15.75 -42.74 2.90
C ASP A 242 15.25 -42.18 1.55
N GLN A 243 14.10 -41.49 1.53
CA GLN A 243 13.52 -40.92 0.32
C GLN A 243 13.79 -39.43 0.20
N PHE A 244 13.83 -38.94 -1.05
CA PHE A 244 14.00 -37.52 -1.37
C PHE A 244 12.88 -37.02 -2.29
N PRO A 245 11.64 -36.93 -1.79
CA PRO A 245 10.52 -36.45 -2.61
C PRO A 245 10.67 -34.98 -2.99
N PHE A 246 10.20 -34.66 -4.20
CA PHE A 246 9.89 -33.29 -4.59
C PHE A 246 8.57 -32.86 -3.97
N ARG A 247 8.46 -31.60 -3.57
CA ARG A 247 7.33 -31.08 -2.80
C ARG A 247 6.79 -29.80 -3.41
N GLU A 248 5.46 -29.71 -3.47
CA GLU A 248 4.73 -28.49 -3.85
C GLU A 248 3.69 -28.17 -2.78
N GLU A 249 3.55 -26.91 -2.41
CA GLU A 249 2.54 -26.44 -1.45
C GLU A 249 1.80 -25.24 -2.00
N VAL A 250 0.48 -25.27 -1.88
CA VAL A 250 -0.42 -24.17 -2.23
C VAL A 250 -1.29 -23.85 -1.03
N SER A 251 -1.38 -22.59 -0.62
CA SER A 251 -2.08 -22.22 0.60
C SER A 251 -2.78 -20.88 0.56
N LEU A 252 -3.91 -20.83 1.28
CA LEU A 252 -4.62 -19.61 1.64
C LEU A 252 -4.23 -19.21 3.06
N VAL A 253 -3.80 -17.97 3.24
CA VAL A 253 -3.25 -17.46 4.49
C VAL A 253 -4.11 -16.30 4.97
N PHE A 254 -4.73 -16.47 6.12
CA PHE A 254 -5.55 -15.47 6.79
C PHE A 254 -4.70 -14.76 7.84
N LYS A 255 -4.32 -13.51 7.58
CA LYS A 255 -3.48 -12.72 8.50
C LYS A 255 -4.32 -11.72 9.26
N THR A 256 -4.21 -11.76 10.58
CA THR A 256 -4.65 -10.68 11.46
C THR A 256 -3.45 -9.79 11.75
N ASN A 257 -3.43 -8.60 11.15
CA ASN A 257 -2.35 -7.65 11.39
C ASN A 257 -2.65 -6.89 12.70
N LYS A 258 -2.11 -7.35 13.83
CA LYS A 258 -2.08 -6.55 15.06
C LYS A 258 -0.82 -5.68 15.04
N PHE A 259 -1.01 -4.39 14.84
CA PHE A 259 0.09 -3.43 14.86
C PHE A 259 0.59 -3.21 16.29
N ASN A 260 1.86 -3.49 16.57
CA ASN A 260 2.57 -3.01 17.76
C ASN A 260 3.67 -2.03 17.31
N LYS A 261 3.78 -0.88 17.99
CA LYS A 261 4.69 0.24 17.70
C LYS A 261 6.17 -0.19 17.61
N TRP A 262 6.52 -1.35 18.17
CA TRP A 262 7.89 -1.84 18.26
C TRP A 262 8.16 -3.07 17.40
N THR A 263 7.13 -3.73 16.87
CA THR A 263 7.24 -5.04 16.20
C THR A 263 6.02 -5.31 15.32
N GLN A 264 6.24 -5.52 14.03
CA GLN A 264 5.20 -6.01 13.12
C GLN A 264 5.07 -7.53 13.30
N PHE A 265 4.34 -7.95 14.32
CA PHE A 265 4.00 -9.36 14.49
C PHE A 265 2.85 -9.73 13.56
N LYS A 266 3.12 -10.65 12.62
CA LYS A 266 2.07 -11.26 11.81
C LYS A 266 1.56 -12.47 12.56
N HIS A 267 0.29 -12.41 12.95
CA HIS A 267 -0.46 -13.55 13.45
C HIS A 267 -1.49 -13.95 12.42
N GLY A 268 -1.69 -15.24 12.22
CA GLY A 268 -2.65 -15.70 11.24
C GLY A 268 -2.90 -17.19 11.33
N ALA A 269 -3.84 -17.65 10.51
CA ALA A 269 -4.07 -19.06 10.26
C ALA A 269 -3.93 -19.32 8.76
N PHE A 270 -3.65 -20.55 8.39
CA PHE A 270 -3.64 -20.94 6.99
C PHE A 270 -4.30 -22.30 6.79
N ILE A 271 -4.77 -22.51 5.57
CA ILE A 271 -5.12 -23.82 5.03
C ILE A 271 -4.35 -24.03 3.74
N GLY A 272 -3.76 -25.20 3.56
CA GLY A 272 -2.94 -25.49 2.41
C GLY A 272 -3.04 -26.94 1.95
N ALA A 273 -2.83 -27.16 0.66
CA ALA A 273 -2.64 -28.47 0.08
C ALA A 273 -1.15 -28.64 -0.23
N GLU A 274 -0.59 -29.77 0.20
CA GLU A 274 0.80 -30.12 -0.07
C GLU A 274 0.88 -31.46 -0.78
N PHE A 275 1.75 -31.51 -1.79
CA PHE A 275 1.93 -32.63 -2.68
C PHE A 275 3.37 -33.12 -2.61
N TYR A 276 3.55 -34.43 -2.43
CA TYR A 276 4.83 -35.12 -2.46
C TYR A 276 4.89 -35.99 -3.71
N GLN A 277 5.98 -35.87 -4.46
CA GLN A 277 6.27 -36.71 -5.62
C GLN A 277 7.51 -37.53 -5.30
N PHE A 278 7.34 -38.84 -5.19
CA PHE A 278 8.41 -39.80 -4.97
C PHE A 278 8.84 -40.41 -6.30
N PHE A 279 10.15 -40.53 -6.48
CA PHE A 279 10.74 -41.20 -7.62
C PHE A 279 11.10 -42.63 -7.22
N SER A 280 10.34 -43.61 -7.70
CA SER A 280 10.64 -45.03 -7.51
C SER A 280 11.07 -45.67 -8.82
N ARG A 281 11.73 -46.84 -8.76
CA ARG A 281 12.00 -47.68 -9.94
C ARG A 281 11.16 -48.93 -9.83
N ASN A 282 10.47 -49.30 -10.90
CA ASN A 282 9.71 -50.54 -10.94
C ASN A 282 10.62 -51.76 -11.13
N GLN A 283 10.03 -52.95 -11.11
CA GLN A 283 10.74 -54.23 -11.33
C GLN A 283 11.45 -54.30 -12.71
N GLU A 284 11.06 -53.46 -13.67
CA GLU A 284 11.66 -53.32 -14.99
C GLU A 284 12.69 -52.17 -15.08
N ASN A 285 13.12 -51.59 -13.96
CA ASN A 285 14.00 -50.42 -13.88
C ASN A 285 13.46 -49.13 -14.56
N LYS A 286 12.16 -49.05 -14.85
CA LYS A 286 11.51 -47.82 -15.33
C LYS A 286 11.19 -46.92 -14.14
N VAL A 287 11.39 -45.62 -14.33
CA VAL A 287 11.01 -44.60 -13.34
C VAL A 287 9.50 -44.57 -13.19
N GLN A 288 9.02 -44.68 -11.96
CA GLN A 288 7.63 -44.49 -11.56
C GLN A 288 7.54 -43.27 -10.64
N LEU A 289 6.41 -42.55 -10.76
CA LEU A 289 6.09 -41.40 -9.93
C LEU A 289 4.95 -41.79 -9.01
N GLU A 290 5.19 -41.72 -7.72
CA GLU A 290 4.17 -41.90 -6.69
C GLU A 290 3.83 -40.55 -6.09
N ASN A 291 2.55 -40.21 -6.11
CA ASN A 291 2.07 -38.93 -5.61
C ASN A 291 1.33 -39.15 -4.29
N SER A 292 1.60 -38.29 -3.32
CA SER A 292 0.92 -38.28 -2.04
C SER A 292 0.52 -36.85 -1.71
N SER A 293 -0.61 -36.67 -1.03
CA SER A 293 -1.13 -35.33 -0.75
C SER A 293 -1.60 -35.20 0.69
N PHE A 294 -1.43 -34.01 1.25
CA PHE A 294 -1.87 -33.65 2.59
C PHE A 294 -2.65 -32.33 2.54
N ILE A 295 -3.73 -32.25 3.33
CA ILE A 295 -4.34 -30.97 3.67
C ILE A 295 -3.76 -30.54 5.02
N ASN A 296 -3.18 -29.35 5.05
CA ASN A 296 -2.57 -28.73 6.21
C ASN A 296 -3.45 -27.59 6.72
N VAL A 297 -3.59 -27.50 8.04
CA VAL A 297 -4.12 -26.33 8.73
C VAL A 297 -3.11 -25.89 9.77
N GLY A 298 -2.85 -24.59 9.86
CA GLY A 298 -1.79 -24.11 10.73
C GLY A 298 -1.95 -22.67 11.15
N TRP A 299 -1.07 -22.29 12.06
CA TRP A 299 -0.97 -20.96 12.63
C TRP A 299 0.34 -20.31 12.23
N LEU A 300 0.29 -19.02 11.93
CA LEU A 300 1.41 -18.15 11.59
C LEU A 300 1.73 -17.24 12.77
N PHE A 301 3.00 -17.14 13.13
CA PHE A 301 3.51 -16.28 14.20
C PHE A 301 4.85 -15.66 13.79
N GLY A 302 5.30 -14.63 14.51
CA GLY A 302 6.64 -14.05 14.32
C GLY A 302 6.65 -12.70 13.59
N VAL A 303 7.85 -12.21 13.30
CA VAL A 303 8.08 -10.91 12.68
C VAL A 303 7.81 -11.00 11.17
N LYS A 304 7.31 -9.91 10.57
CA LYS A 304 6.93 -9.85 9.14
C LYS A 304 7.91 -10.50 8.16
N ASP A 305 9.21 -10.37 8.38
CA ASP A 305 10.24 -10.84 7.45
C ASP A 305 10.78 -12.25 7.77
N THR A 306 10.43 -12.80 8.93
CA THR A 306 10.82 -14.14 9.39
C THR A 306 9.67 -14.87 10.11
N PRO A 307 8.51 -15.05 9.44
CA PRO A 307 7.41 -15.80 10.02
C PRO A 307 7.81 -17.25 10.32
N VAL A 308 7.28 -17.73 11.44
CA VAL A 308 7.28 -19.13 11.86
C VAL A 308 5.86 -19.64 11.79
N SER A 309 5.65 -20.79 11.19
CA SER A 309 4.33 -21.42 11.14
C SER A 309 4.36 -22.82 11.73
N ILE A 310 3.32 -23.16 12.48
CA ILE A 310 3.12 -24.49 13.06
C ILE A 310 1.84 -25.04 12.47
N PHE A 311 1.86 -26.29 12.02
CA PHE A 311 0.72 -26.87 11.33
C PHE A 311 0.51 -28.34 11.65
N TYR A 312 -0.73 -28.75 11.42
CA TYR A 312 -1.16 -30.13 11.41
C TYR A 312 -1.63 -30.49 10.00
N GLY A 313 -1.27 -31.67 9.53
CA GLY A 313 -1.63 -32.19 8.22
C GLY A 313 -2.31 -33.54 8.29
N ARG A 314 -3.28 -33.77 7.40
CA ARG A 314 -3.95 -35.05 7.21
C ARG A 314 -3.75 -35.52 5.77
N TYR A 315 -3.34 -36.77 5.62
CA TYR A 315 -3.20 -37.42 4.31
C TYR A 315 -4.54 -37.48 3.59
N VAL A 316 -4.53 -37.17 2.29
CA VAL A 316 -5.67 -37.22 1.39
C VAL A 316 -5.23 -37.97 0.14
N GLY A 317 -5.60 -39.23 0.06
CA GLY A 317 -5.24 -40.13 -1.04
C GLY A 317 -5.74 -41.54 -0.75
N ASP A 318 -5.44 -42.47 -1.65
CA ASP A 318 -5.85 -43.87 -1.49
C ASP A 318 -5.12 -44.53 -0.31
N ASP A 319 -5.89 -45.31 0.45
CA ASP A 319 -5.48 -45.85 1.74
C ASP A 319 -4.52 -47.05 1.65
N THR A 320 -4.30 -47.61 0.45
CA THR A 320 -3.53 -48.84 0.25
C THR A 320 -2.42 -48.65 -0.78
N GLY A 321 -1.19 -49.02 -0.42
CA GLY A 321 -0.02 -48.98 -1.31
C GLY A 321 0.64 -47.61 -1.45
N SER A 322 0.25 -46.62 -0.63
CA SER A 322 0.93 -45.32 -0.58
C SER A 322 2.06 -45.33 0.44
N PHE A 323 3.09 -44.53 0.20
CA PHE A 323 4.22 -44.36 1.14
C PHE A 323 3.74 -43.98 2.57
N PHE A 324 2.62 -43.27 2.68
CA PHE A 324 2.06 -42.79 3.96
C PHE A 324 0.88 -43.62 4.47
N GLU A 325 0.69 -44.85 3.99
CA GLU A 325 -0.41 -45.74 4.38
C GLU A 325 -0.60 -45.83 5.90
N PHE A 326 0.49 -45.91 6.67
CA PHE A 326 0.42 -45.99 8.14
C PHE A 326 0.65 -44.65 8.85
N ASN A 327 1.15 -43.62 8.15
CA ASN A 327 1.53 -42.32 8.73
C ASN A 327 0.64 -41.19 8.19
N LYS A 328 -0.68 -41.35 8.33
CA LYS A 328 -1.69 -40.46 7.73
C LYS A 328 -1.81 -39.08 8.39
N ASN A 329 -1.15 -38.84 9.51
CA ASN A 329 -1.18 -37.57 10.23
C ASN A 329 0.23 -37.00 10.29
N LYS A 330 0.34 -35.67 10.30
CA LYS A 330 1.61 -35.03 10.54
C LYS A 330 1.51 -33.72 11.31
N PHE A 331 2.59 -33.38 11.98
CA PHE A 331 2.80 -32.08 12.59
C PHE A 331 4.07 -31.48 12.01
N GLY A 332 4.09 -30.17 11.79
CA GLY A 332 5.30 -29.54 11.29
C GLY A 332 5.48 -28.10 11.74
N LEU A 333 6.73 -27.69 11.58
CA LEU A 333 7.23 -26.36 11.84
C LEU A 333 7.85 -25.85 10.54
N ASP A 334 7.51 -24.63 10.17
CA ASP A 334 8.01 -23.97 8.98
C ASP A 334 8.62 -22.62 9.35
N VAL A 335 9.86 -22.37 8.98
CA VAL A 335 10.60 -21.15 9.36
C VAL A 335 11.07 -20.44 8.09
N LEU A 336 10.56 -19.24 7.85
CA LEU A 336 11.07 -18.36 6.79
C LEU A 336 12.37 -17.73 7.25
N VAL A 337 13.48 -18.15 6.65
CA VAL A 337 14.82 -17.65 6.98
C VAL A 337 15.12 -16.38 6.17
N LYS A 338 14.64 -16.33 4.92
CA LYS A 338 14.68 -15.16 4.02
C LYS A 338 13.45 -15.16 3.12
N SER A 339 13.13 -14.03 2.48
CA SER A 339 11.94 -13.86 1.62
C SER A 339 11.74 -14.93 0.54
N SER A 340 12.81 -15.63 0.13
CA SER A 340 12.78 -16.69 -0.89
C SER A 340 13.18 -18.08 -0.38
N PHE A 341 13.38 -18.26 0.93
CA PHE A 341 13.91 -19.51 1.47
C PHE A 341 13.30 -19.89 2.82
N ARG A 342 12.76 -21.11 2.88
CA ARG A 342 12.03 -21.63 4.03
C ARG A 342 12.54 -23.02 4.40
N ILE A 343 12.74 -23.25 5.69
CA ILE A 343 13.11 -24.56 6.24
C ILE A 343 11.88 -25.16 6.92
N LYS A 344 11.56 -26.39 6.54
CA LYS A 344 10.41 -27.11 7.07
C LYS A 344 10.87 -28.38 7.77
N TYR A 345 10.35 -28.61 8.97
CA TYR A 345 10.53 -29.83 9.73
C TYR A 345 9.17 -30.46 9.99
N GLU A 346 9.04 -31.76 9.75
CA GLU A 346 7.74 -32.45 9.84
C GLU A 346 7.91 -33.81 10.50
N VAL A 347 6.92 -34.19 11.29
CA VAL A 347 6.82 -35.49 11.96
C VAL A 347 5.53 -36.14 11.50
N PHE A 348 5.64 -37.28 10.82
CA PHE A 348 4.52 -38.07 10.34
C PHE A 348 4.22 -39.16 11.37
N VAL A 349 3.06 -39.05 12.00
CA VAL A 349 2.63 -39.89 13.12
C VAL A 349 1.96 -41.15 12.59
N GLY A 350 2.55 -42.27 12.98
CA GLY A 350 2.07 -43.61 12.67
C GLY A 350 0.78 -44.00 13.40
N SER A 351 0.09 -45.03 12.88
CA SER A 351 -1.01 -45.71 13.56
C SER A 351 -0.68 -47.19 13.74
N ASN A 352 -1.20 -47.83 14.80
CA ASN A 352 -1.05 -49.27 15.05
C ASN A 352 0.42 -49.76 15.01
N ASP A 353 1.24 -49.28 15.95
CA ASP A 353 2.65 -49.68 16.16
C ASP A 353 3.64 -49.34 15.02
N SER A 354 3.23 -48.59 13.99
CA SER A 354 4.16 -48.09 12.97
C SER A 354 5.04 -46.96 13.50
N ASP A 355 6.32 -46.96 13.12
CA ASP A 355 7.29 -45.92 13.50
C ASP A 355 6.88 -44.52 13.01
N TRP A 356 7.29 -43.50 13.77
CA TRP A 356 7.16 -42.11 13.36
C TRP A 356 8.26 -41.77 12.36
N ILE A 357 7.89 -41.05 11.31
CA ILE A 357 8.84 -40.63 10.28
C ILE A 357 9.12 -39.15 10.46
N ASN A 358 10.37 -38.77 10.64
CA ASN A 358 10.78 -37.38 10.65
C ASN A 358 11.24 -36.96 9.26
N SER A 359 11.02 -35.70 8.93
CA SER A 359 11.48 -35.13 7.68
C SER A 359 12.01 -33.71 7.88
N ILE A 360 13.00 -33.36 7.07
CA ILE A 360 13.53 -32.00 7.00
C ILE A 360 13.67 -31.63 5.53
N GLY A 361 13.17 -30.45 5.18
CA GLY A 361 13.15 -29.99 3.80
C GLY A 361 13.36 -28.51 3.67
N ILE A 362 13.65 -28.11 2.44
CA ILE A 362 13.76 -26.71 2.04
C ILE A 362 12.69 -26.41 1.00
N THR A 363 12.14 -25.20 1.08
CA THR A 363 11.15 -24.70 0.13
C THR A 363 11.47 -23.29 -0.29
N PHE A 364 11.13 -22.99 -1.53
CA PHE A 364 11.28 -21.70 -2.17
C PHE A 364 9.88 -21.16 -2.48
N PRO A 365 9.43 -20.10 -1.78
CA PRO A 365 8.18 -19.43 -2.12
C PRO A 365 8.29 -18.81 -3.52
N LEU A 366 7.39 -19.19 -4.41
CA LEU A 366 7.23 -18.61 -5.75
C LEU A 366 6.32 -17.38 -5.69
N ILE A 367 5.25 -17.49 -4.90
CA ILE A 367 4.37 -16.39 -4.51
C ILE A 367 4.38 -16.37 -2.98
N PRO A 368 5.04 -15.39 -2.34
CA PRO A 368 5.16 -15.34 -0.89
C PRO A 368 3.86 -14.84 -0.27
N GLY A 369 3.11 -15.76 0.33
CA GLY A 369 1.85 -15.50 1.01
C GLY A 369 1.91 -15.68 2.52
N ARG A 370 2.95 -16.31 3.08
CA ARG A 370 3.18 -16.41 4.53
C ARG A 370 4.19 -15.38 5.02
#